data_AF-A0A674ETK3-F1
#
_entry.id   AF-A0A674ETK3-F1
#
_cell.length_a   1.000
_cell.length_b   1.000
_cell.length_c   1.000
_cell.angle_alpha   90.00
_cell.angle_beta   90.00
_cell.angle_gamma   90.00
#
_symmetry.space_group_name_H-M   'P 1'
#
loop_
_entity.id
_entity.type
_entity.pdbx_description
1 polymer ?
#
loop_
_entity_poly.entity_id
_entity_poly.type
_entity_poly.pdbx_seq_one_letter_code
_entity_poly.pdbx_strand_id
1 'polypeptide(L)'
;MATSVKLNTGADMPILGLGTWSSPPGKVTDAVKAAIAAGYRHIDGAFIYQNETEVGEGIHAMVKEGVVKREELFVVSKLWCTFHGKSLVKEGCQNTLSDLKLDYLDLYLIHWPMGFQVECHPYLNQEKLINYCHSKGISVTAYSPLGSPDRPW
;
A
#
# COMPACT_ATOMS: atom_id res chain seq x y z
N MET A 1 23.07 9.64 -16.66
CA MET A 1 22.36 10.06 -15.43
C MET A 1 22.34 8.86 -14.49
N ALA A 2 22.52 9.03 -13.18
CA ALA A 2 22.42 7.90 -12.25
C ALA A 2 20.98 7.34 -12.25
N THR A 3 20.82 6.02 -12.21
CA THR A 3 19.52 5.34 -12.27
C THR A 3 18.95 5.00 -10.89
N SER A 4 19.74 5.22 -9.83
CA SER A 4 19.36 4.98 -8.43
C SER A 4 19.86 6.08 -7.50
N VAL A 5 19.25 6.16 -6.32
CA VAL A 5 19.66 6.99 -5.18
C VAL A 5 19.94 6.10 -3.97
N LYS A 6 20.98 6.42 -3.20
CA LYS A 6 21.33 5.68 -1.98
C LYS A 6 20.47 6.14 -0.81
N LEU A 7 19.76 5.19 -0.18
CA LEU A 7 18.99 5.43 1.02
C LEU A 7 19.88 5.50 2.25
N ASN A 8 19.34 6.00 3.37
CA ASN A 8 20.04 6.04 4.66
C ASN A 8 20.39 4.65 5.21
N THR A 9 19.74 3.59 4.71
CA THR A 9 20.04 2.19 5.00
C THR A 9 21.23 1.65 4.19
N GLY A 10 21.72 2.41 3.22
CA GLY A 10 22.76 2.00 2.27
C GLY A 10 22.24 1.31 1.00
N ALA A 11 20.97 0.89 0.98
CA ALA A 11 20.32 0.31 -0.18
C ALA A 11 20.20 1.32 -1.35
N ASP A 12 20.23 0.83 -2.58
CA ASP A 12 20.08 1.64 -3.79
C ASP A 12 18.64 1.55 -4.31
N MET A 13 17.92 2.67 -4.31
CA MET A 13 16.54 2.77 -4.77
C MET A 13 16.49 3.33 -6.21
N PRO A 14 15.87 2.64 -7.19
CA PRO A 14 15.70 3.19 -8.53
C PRO A 14 14.89 4.48 -8.52
N ILE A 15 15.40 5.53 -9.16
CA ILE A 15 14.79 6.87 -9.14
C ILE A 15 13.48 6.96 -9.94
N LEU A 16 13.22 5.97 -10.80
CA LEU A 16 12.01 5.85 -11.60
C LEU A 16 11.33 4.52 -11.28
N GLY A 17 10.04 4.58 -10.97
CA GLY A 17 9.20 3.42 -10.69
C GLY A 17 7.85 3.49 -11.39
N LEU A 18 7.19 2.33 -11.49
CA LEU A 18 5.83 2.21 -12.00
C LEU A 18 4.83 2.36 -10.84
N GLY A 19 3.95 3.35 -10.90
CA GLY A 19 2.79 3.46 -10.00
C GLY A 19 1.63 2.56 -10.45
N THR A 20 0.97 1.93 -9.49
CA THR A 20 -0.11 0.94 -9.77
C THR A 20 -1.51 1.39 -9.33
N TRP A 21 -1.64 2.57 -8.70
CA TRP A 21 -2.96 3.13 -8.36
C TRP A 21 -3.81 3.35 -9.61
N SER A 22 -5.10 2.99 -9.53
CA SER A 22 -6.06 3.09 -10.64
C SER A 22 -5.76 2.21 -11.87
N SER A 23 -4.78 1.30 -11.77
CA SER A 23 -4.57 0.28 -12.81
C SER A 23 -5.71 -0.74 -12.74
N PRO A 24 -6.51 -0.91 -13.81
CA PRO A 24 -7.68 -1.78 -13.77
C PRO A 24 -7.29 -3.23 -13.47
N PRO A 25 -8.09 -3.95 -12.66
CA PRO A 25 -8.00 -5.40 -12.55
C PRO A 25 -8.07 -6.06 -13.93
N GLY A 26 -7.27 -7.10 -14.12
CA GLY A 26 -7.06 -7.80 -15.39
C GLY A 26 -6.09 -7.11 -16.35
N LYS A 27 -5.50 -5.96 -15.99
CA LYS A 27 -4.48 -5.26 -16.80
C LYS A 27 -3.17 -5.00 -16.09
N VAL A 28 -3.16 -4.94 -14.76
CA VAL A 28 -1.94 -4.54 -14.04
C VAL A 28 -0.85 -5.61 -14.12
N THR A 29 -1.21 -6.90 -14.19
CA THR A 29 -0.25 -7.99 -14.43
C THR A 29 0.59 -7.73 -15.69
N ASP A 30 -0.07 -7.47 -16.82
CA ASP A 30 0.61 -7.18 -18.09
C ASP A 30 1.39 -5.86 -18.06
N ALA A 31 0.86 -4.84 -17.39
CA ALA A 31 1.55 -3.56 -17.22
C ALA A 31 2.87 -3.73 -16.44
N VAL A 32 2.87 -4.53 -15.36
CA VAL A 32 4.07 -4.85 -14.58
C VAL A 32 5.06 -5.65 -15.42
N LYS A 33 4.60 -6.68 -16.14
CA LYS A 33 5.47 -7.45 -17.06
C LYS A 33 6.11 -6.54 -18.12
N ALA A 34 5.32 -5.69 -18.77
CA ALA A 34 5.80 -4.75 -19.77
C ALA A 34 6.80 -3.75 -19.20
N ALA A 35 6.55 -3.21 -18.00
CA ALA A 35 7.47 -2.28 -17.35
C ALA A 35 8.82 -2.95 -17.02
N ILE A 36 8.80 -4.16 -16.45
CA ILE A 36 10.03 -4.89 -16.13
C ILE A 36 10.83 -5.20 -17.42
N ALA A 37 10.14 -5.64 -18.48
CA ALA A 37 10.75 -5.87 -19.78
C ALA A 37 11.34 -4.59 -20.41
N ALA A 38 10.69 -3.44 -20.17
CA ALA A 38 11.18 -2.12 -20.59
C ALA A 38 12.31 -1.55 -19.70
N GLY A 39 12.72 -2.27 -18.65
CA GLY A 39 13.84 -1.89 -17.80
C GLY A 39 13.46 -1.26 -16.45
N TYR A 40 12.17 -1.14 -16.12
CA TYR A 40 11.78 -0.72 -14.78
C TYR A 40 12.24 -1.72 -13.73
N ARG A 41 12.71 -1.21 -12.61
CA ARG A 41 13.15 -2.00 -11.46
C ARG A 41 12.49 -1.58 -10.16
N HIS A 42 11.63 -0.57 -10.18
CA HIS A 42 10.89 -0.11 -9.01
C HIS A 42 9.40 -0.17 -9.29
N ILE A 43 8.65 -0.83 -8.43
CA ILE A 43 7.19 -0.97 -8.49
C ILE A 43 6.58 -0.40 -7.21
N ASP A 44 5.66 0.56 -7.35
CA ASP A 44 4.92 1.16 -6.24
C ASP A 44 3.52 0.53 -6.16
N GLY A 45 3.29 -0.20 -5.07
CA GLY A 45 2.02 -0.82 -4.69
C GLY A 45 1.41 -0.18 -3.44
N ALA A 46 0.21 -0.61 -3.08
CA ALA A 46 -0.39 -0.39 -1.77
C ALA A 46 -1.58 -1.32 -1.58
N PHE A 47 -1.80 -1.79 -0.34
CA PHE A 47 -2.95 -2.60 0.03
C PHE A 47 -4.29 -2.05 -0.50
N ILE A 48 -4.53 -0.74 -0.34
CA ILE A 48 -5.82 -0.12 -0.69
C ILE A 48 -6.09 -0.07 -2.21
N TYR A 49 -5.09 -0.30 -3.05
CA TYR A 49 -5.28 -0.30 -4.51
C TYR A 49 -6.01 -1.55 -5.00
N GLN A 50 -6.15 -2.58 -4.14
CA GLN A 50 -6.91 -3.81 -4.39
C GLN A 50 -6.45 -4.59 -5.63
N ASN A 51 -5.17 -4.43 -6.00
CA ASN A 51 -4.58 -5.06 -7.18
C ASN A 51 -3.19 -5.67 -6.90
N GLU A 52 -2.77 -5.76 -5.62
CA GLU A 52 -1.46 -6.32 -5.25
C GLU A 52 -1.30 -7.79 -5.68
N THR A 53 -2.37 -8.58 -5.70
CA THR A 53 -2.34 -9.96 -6.20
C THR A 53 -1.87 -10.03 -7.66
N GLU A 54 -2.43 -9.19 -8.52
CA GLU A 54 -2.08 -9.13 -9.95
C GLU A 54 -0.67 -8.54 -10.16
N VAL A 55 -0.29 -7.53 -9.36
CA VAL A 55 1.08 -7.00 -9.35
C VAL A 55 2.07 -8.11 -8.99
N GLY A 56 1.76 -8.90 -7.97
CA GLY A 56 2.56 -10.04 -7.54
C GLY A 56 2.68 -11.14 -8.59
N GLU A 57 1.61 -11.43 -9.32
CA GLU A 57 1.63 -12.33 -10.47
C GLU A 57 2.58 -11.84 -11.56
N GLY A 58 2.55 -10.54 -11.89
CA GLY A 58 3.46 -9.92 -12.85
C GLY A 58 4.92 -10.04 -12.43
N ILE A 59 5.23 -9.69 -11.17
CA ILE A 59 6.59 -9.80 -10.61
C ILE A 59 7.06 -11.25 -10.64
N HIS A 60 6.26 -12.18 -10.10
CA HIS A 60 6.62 -13.59 -9.99
C HIS A 60 6.85 -14.21 -11.37
N ALA A 61 6.03 -13.88 -12.37
CA ALA A 61 6.21 -14.34 -13.74
C ALA A 61 7.56 -13.89 -14.32
N MET A 62 7.90 -12.60 -14.19
CA MET A 62 9.16 -12.06 -14.75
C MET A 62 10.40 -12.61 -14.05
N VAL A 63 10.31 -12.89 -12.74
CA VAL A 63 11.39 -13.57 -12.00
C VAL A 63 11.52 -15.02 -12.44
N LYS A 64 10.40 -15.75 -12.55
CA LYS A 64 10.37 -17.15 -12.99
C LYS A 64 10.86 -17.34 -14.42
N GLU A 65 10.52 -16.42 -15.31
CA GLU A 65 10.99 -16.38 -16.71
C GLU A 65 12.48 -15.97 -16.82
N GLY A 66 13.11 -15.52 -15.73
CA GLY A 66 14.51 -15.14 -15.68
C GLY A 66 14.82 -13.77 -16.29
N VAL A 67 13.82 -12.93 -16.51
CA VAL A 67 13.98 -11.57 -17.08
C VAL A 67 14.62 -10.62 -16.06
N VAL A 68 14.39 -10.86 -14.77
CA VAL A 68 14.92 -10.07 -13.66
C VAL A 68 15.11 -10.98 -12.44
N LYS A 69 16.09 -10.68 -11.58
CA LYS A 69 16.20 -11.33 -10.27
C LYS A 69 15.44 -10.54 -9.20
N ARG A 70 15.01 -11.21 -8.12
CA ARG A 70 14.29 -10.52 -7.05
C ARG A 70 15.13 -9.39 -6.44
N GLU A 71 16.43 -9.58 -6.24
CA GLU A 71 17.33 -8.55 -5.70
C GLU A 71 17.59 -7.35 -6.63
N GLU A 72 17.18 -7.45 -7.90
CA GLU A 72 17.25 -6.33 -8.85
C GLU A 72 15.98 -5.46 -8.81
N LEU A 73 14.92 -5.94 -8.16
CA LEU A 73 13.67 -5.21 -7.99
C LEU A 73 13.65 -4.46 -6.65
N PHE A 74 13.03 -3.29 -6.68
CA PHE A 74 12.71 -2.46 -5.53
C PHE A 74 11.19 -2.33 -5.42
N VAL A 75 10.57 -3.15 -4.57
CA VAL A 75 9.12 -3.20 -4.41
C VAL A 75 8.70 -2.42 -3.17
N VAL A 76 7.82 -1.44 -3.39
CA VAL A 76 7.25 -0.59 -2.34
C VAL A 76 5.79 -0.96 -2.12
N SER A 77 5.38 -1.00 -0.85
CA SER A 77 3.96 -0.98 -0.51
C SER A 77 3.70 -0.10 0.72
N LYS A 78 2.44 0.01 1.12
CA LYS A 78 1.96 0.99 2.09
C LYS A 78 0.96 0.35 3.06
N LEU A 79 1.19 0.53 4.36
CA LEU A 79 0.27 0.19 5.43
C LEU A 79 -0.95 1.11 5.35
N TRP A 80 -2.14 0.52 5.18
CA TRP A 80 -3.38 1.27 5.14
C TRP A 80 -3.84 1.74 6.53
N CYS A 81 -4.59 2.84 6.57
CA CYS A 81 -4.99 3.55 7.78
C CYS A 81 -5.71 2.68 8.83
N THR A 82 -6.41 1.64 8.38
CA THR A 82 -7.13 0.71 9.28
C THR A 82 -6.19 -0.25 10.02
N PHE A 83 -4.92 -0.37 9.63
CA PHE A 83 -3.94 -1.28 10.25
C PHE A 83 -2.95 -0.56 11.18
N HIS A 84 -3.22 0.69 11.58
CA HIS A 84 -2.34 1.45 12.51
C HIS A 84 -2.38 0.94 13.96
N GLY A 85 -3.28 0.02 14.29
CA GLY A 85 -3.24 -0.68 15.58
C GLY A 85 -1.97 -1.51 15.70
N LYS A 86 -1.26 -1.42 16.83
CA LYS A 86 0.05 -2.09 17.04
C LYS A 86 0.03 -3.59 16.68
N SER A 87 -1.05 -4.30 17.02
CA SER A 87 -1.22 -5.73 16.70
C SER A 87 -1.53 -6.01 15.23
N LEU A 88 -2.05 -5.02 14.50
CA LEU A 88 -2.51 -5.14 13.12
C LEU A 88 -1.43 -4.82 12.09
N VAL A 89 -0.38 -4.07 12.46
CA VAL A 89 0.69 -3.67 11.52
C VAL A 89 1.32 -4.89 10.85
N LYS A 90 1.63 -5.93 11.63
CA LYS A 90 2.24 -7.16 11.11
C LYS A 90 1.29 -7.88 10.15
N GLU A 91 0.00 -7.99 10.53
CA GLU A 91 -1.03 -8.60 9.68
C GLU A 91 -1.17 -7.85 8.35
N GLY A 92 -1.26 -6.52 8.38
CA GLY A 92 -1.33 -5.70 7.17
C GLY A 92 -0.14 -5.89 6.24
N CYS A 93 1.08 -5.97 6.79
CA CYS A 93 2.28 -6.25 6.01
C CYS A 93 2.28 -7.68 5.44
N GLN A 94 1.88 -8.67 6.22
CA GLN A 94 1.83 -10.07 5.78
C GLN A 94 0.79 -10.30 4.68
N ASN A 95 -0.35 -9.61 4.72
CA ASN A 95 -1.35 -9.65 3.66
C ASN A 95 -0.77 -9.13 2.34
N THR A 96 -0.15 -7.95 2.38
CA THR A 96 0.56 -7.38 1.22
C THR A 96 1.66 -8.30 0.68
N LEU A 97 2.50 -8.89 1.55
CA LEU A 97 3.55 -9.82 1.13
C LEU A 97 2.97 -11.07 0.46
N SER A 98 1.89 -11.63 1.01
CA SER A 98 1.18 -12.76 0.45
C SER A 98 0.61 -12.44 -0.94
N ASP A 99 -0.08 -11.30 -1.07
CA ASP A 99 -0.68 -10.87 -2.33
C ASP A 99 0.39 -10.61 -3.40
N LEU A 100 1.47 -9.91 -3.04
CA LEU A 100 2.59 -9.65 -3.94
C LEU A 100 3.44 -10.90 -4.23
N LYS A 101 3.22 -12.01 -3.53
CA LYS A 101 4.03 -13.25 -3.61
C LYS A 101 5.51 -13.01 -3.30
N LEU A 102 5.78 -12.23 -2.25
CA LEU A 102 7.12 -11.83 -1.83
C LEU A 102 7.41 -12.24 -0.38
N ASP A 103 8.67 -12.55 -0.10
CA ASP A 103 9.15 -12.79 1.26
C ASP A 103 9.55 -11.49 1.99
N TYR A 104 9.83 -10.42 1.24
CA TYR A 104 10.18 -9.10 1.76
C TYR A 104 9.80 -7.96 0.81
N LEU A 105 9.61 -6.77 1.38
CA LEU A 105 9.51 -5.49 0.68
C LEU A 105 10.81 -4.71 0.84
N ASP A 106 11.19 -3.95 -0.19
CA ASP A 106 12.36 -3.07 -0.13
C ASP A 106 12.06 -1.78 0.64
N LEU A 107 10.79 -1.37 0.63
CA LEU A 107 10.29 -0.24 1.41
C LEU A 107 8.82 -0.46 1.79
N TYR A 108 8.49 -0.18 3.05
CA TYR A 108 7.10 -0.20 3.53
C TYR A 108 6.76 1.12 4.20
N LEU A 109 5.73 1.79 3.69
CA LEU A 109 5.37 3.15 4.09
C LEU A 109 4.11 3.16 4.96
N ILE A 110 3.99 4.15 5.84
CA ILE A 110 2.67 4.53 6.39
C ILE A 110 1.95 5.29 5.27
N HIS A 111 0.79 4.79 4.79
CA HIS A 111 0.13 5.39 3.63
C HIS A 111 -0.38 6.81 3.92
N TRP A 112 -0.95 7.02 5.11
CA TRP A 112 -1.39 8.33 5.61
C TRP A 112 -1.09 8.44 7.11
N PRO A 113 -0.88 9.64 7.66
CA PRO A 113 -0.58 9.78 9.09
C PRO A 113 -1.78 9.49 10.01
N MET A 114 -3.00 9.56 9.48
CA MET A 114 -4.24 9.37 10.23
C MET A 114 -4.62 7.89 10.27
N GLY A 115 -5.09 7.40 11.44
CA GLY A 115 -5.83 6.14 11.51
C GLY A 115 -7.20 6.25 10.81
N PHE A 116 -8.03 5.20 10.90
CA PHE A 116 -9.38 5.25 10.32
C PHE A 116 -10.19 6.43 10.90
N GLN A 117 -10.48 7.43 10.07
CA GLN A 117 -11.09 8.70 10.50
C GLN A 117 -12.52 8.81 9.96
N VAL A 118 -13.48 9.13 10.82
CA VAL A 118 -14.91 9.23 10.47
C VAL A 118 -15.56 10.43 11.14
N GLU A 119 -16.66 10.94 10.57
CA GLU A 119 -17.43 12.00 11.22
C GLU A 119 -18.12 11.42 12.45
N CYS A 120 -17.89 12.00 13.61
CA CYS A 120 -18.51 11.53 14.85
C CYS A 120 -18.74 12.69 15.81
N HIS A 121 -20.00 12.89 16.18
CA HIS A 121 -20.48 13.93 17.10
C HIS A 121 -21.84 13.50 17.70
N PRO A 122 -22.43 14.19 18.71
CA PRO A 122 -23.67 13.73 19.36
C PRO A 122 -24.85 13.43 18.42
N TYR A 123 -24.94 14.12 17.27
CA TYR A 123 -25.98 13.87 16.25
C TYR A 123 -25.65 12.74 15.26
N LEU A 124 -24.41 12.26 15.20
CA LEU A 124 -23.96 11.15 14.36
C LEU A 124 -22.95 10.32 15.17
N ASN A 125 -23.47 9.46 16.04
CA ASN A 125 -22.66 8.80 17.08
C ASN A 125 -21.75 7.66 16.58
N GLN A 126 -21.95 7.19 15.33
CA GLN A 126 -21.21 6.09 14.72
C GLN A 126 -21.12 4.80 15.54
N GLU A 127 -22.05 4.54 16.47
CA GLU A 127 -21.90 3.47 17.48
C GLU A 127 -21.65 2.10 16.85
N LYS A 128 -22.42 1.75 15.80
CA LYS A 128 -22.24 0.50 15.06
C LYS A 128 -20.86 0.40 14.40
N LEU A 129 -20.39 1.47 13.76
CA LEU A 129 -19.12 1.51 13.05
C LEU A 129 -17.95 1.47 14.03
N ILE A 130 -18.01 2.24 15.10
CA ILE A 130 -16.99 2.28 16.15
C ILE A 130 -16.88 0.89 16.83
N ASN A 131 -18.01 0.28 17.19
CA ASN A 131 -18.01 -1.06 17.78
C ASN A 131 -17.42 -2.11 16.83
N TYR A 132 -17.75 -2.03 15.53
CA TYR A 132 -17.14 -2.90 14.53
C TYR A 132 -15.62 -2.68 14.43
N CYS A 133 -15.17 -1.43 14.27
CA CYS A 133 -13.75 -1.09 14.21
C CYS A 133 -12.99 -1.57 15.45
N HIS A 134 -13.53 -1.34 16.64
CA HIS A 134 -12.93 -1.81 17.90
C HIS A 134 -12.87 -3.33 17.99
N SER A 135 -13.92 -4.04 17.53
CA SER A 135 -13.90 -5.52 17.47
C SER A 135 -12.81 -6.07 16.53
N LYS A 136 -12.32 -5.23 15.62
CA LYS A 136 -11.23 -5.53 14.67
C LYS A 136 -9.88 -4.93 15.09
N GLY A 137 -9.78 -4.31 16.27
CA GLY A 137 -8.54 -3.64 16.73
C GLY A 137 -8.20 -2.35 15.97
N ILE A 138 -9.15 -1.79 15.23
CA ILE A 138 -8.98 -0.57 14.44
C ILE A 138 -9.33 0.64 15.31
N SER A 139 -8.36 1.53 15.53
CA SER A 139 -8.61 2.82 16.20
C SER A 139 -9.39 3.77 15.28
N VAL A 140 -10.35 4.49 15.86
CA VAL A 140 -11.18 5.48 15.14
C VAL A 140 -10.81 6.89 15.60
N THR A 141 -10.61 7.80 14.64
CA THR A 141 -10.45 9.24 14.92
C THR A 141 -11.71 9.99 14.48
N ALA A 142 -12.29 10.80 15.37
CA ALA A 142 -13.48 11.60 15.06
C ALA A 142 -13.09 12.91 14.35
N TYR A 143 -13.68 13.19 13.19
CA TYR A 143 -13.67 14.51 12.57
C TYR A 143 -15.03 15.21 12.73
N SER A 144 -15.07 16.54 12.55
CA SER A 144 -16.22 17.40 12.83
C SER A 144 -16.86 17.19 14.21
N PRO A 145 -16.09 17.06 15.32
CA PRO A 145 -16.68 16.79 16.63
C PRO A 145 -17.62 17.90 17.12
N LEU A 146 -17.49 19.11 16.55
CA LEU A 146 -18.36 20.28 16.81
C LEU A 146 -19.47 20.45 15.76
N GLY A 147 -19.69 19.48 14.89
CA GLY A 147 -20.73 19.52 13.85
C GLY A 147 -20.40 20.43 12.65
N SER A 148 -19.16 20.89 12.53
CA SER A 148 -18.67 21.74 11.41
C SER A 148 -19.63 22.92 11.11
N PRO A 149 -19.80 23.87 12.05
CA PRO A 149 -20.80 24.94 11.94
C PRO A 149 -20.51 25.93 10.81
N ASP A 150 -19.27 25.97 10.33
CA ASP A 150 -18.72 26.80 9.27
C ASP A 150 -18.67 26.09 7.90
N ARG A 151 -19.19 24.86 7.79
CA ARG A 151 -19.23 24.16 6.51
C ARG A 151 -20.08 24.93 5.49
N PRO A 152 -19.71 24.95 4.19
CA PRO A 152 -20.33 25.83 3.21
C PRO A 152 -21.70 25.36 2.67
N TRP A 153 -22.31 24.30 3.23
CA TRP A 153 -23.61 23.73 2.83
C TRP A 153 -24.54 23.43 4.00
#